data_AF-K2DQB0-F1
#
_entry.id   AF-K2DQB0-F1
#
_cell.length_a   1.000
_cell.length_b   1.000
_cell.length_c   1.000
_cell.angle_alpha   90.00
_cell.angle_beta   90.00
_cell.angle_gamma   90.00
#
_symmetry.space_group_name_H-M   'P 1'
#
loop_
_entity.id
_entity.type
_entity.pdbx_description
1 polymer ?
#
loop_
_entity_poly.entity_id
_entity_poly.type
_entity_poly.pdbx_seq_one_letter_code
_entity_poly.pdbx_strand_id
1 'polypeptide(L)'
;MFPKEIAIFSLTCFLLGDSLAPLGQKLAPFPLLADKTLGGAGIYFLVSFISGLFLQSLTPLDLSLPLILAASLLTATLDQFSYFVDDNLLVPVGTALILTLIV
;
A
#
# COMPACT_ATOMS: atom_id res chain seq x y z
N MET A 1 -9.23 -17.23 -5.21
CA MET A 1 -8.25 -16.49 -6.03
C MET A 1 -8.69 -15.04 -6.09
N PHE A 2 -7.77 -14.08 -6.00
CA PHE A 2 -8.09 -12.65 -6.05
C PHE A 2 -8.36 -12.18 -7.49
N PRO A 3 -9.20 -11.16 -7.71
CA PRO A 3 -9.30 -10.47 -9.00
C PRO A 3 -7.92 -9.96 -9.45
N LYS A 4 -7.65 -10.04 -10.75
CA LYS A 4 -6.32 -9.70 -11.31
C LYS A 4 -5.93 -8.25 -11.01
N GLU A 5 -6.89 -7.35 -11.03
CA GLU A 5 -6.73 -5.92 -10.78
C GLU A 5 -6.26 -5.69 -9.34
N ILE A 6 -6.95 -6.32 -8.38
CA ILE A 6 -6.63 -6.22 -6.95
C ILE A 6 -5.26 -6.85 -6.66
N ALA A 7 -4.97 -8.01 -7.25
CA ALA A 7 -3.70 -8.68 -7.06
C ALA A 7 -2.52 -7.85 -7.58
N ILE A 8 -2.61 -7.36 -8.83
CA ILE A 8 -1.56 -6.52 -9.45
C ILE A 8 -1.39 -5.23 -8.67
N PHE A 9 -2.49 -4.58 -8.30
CA PHE A 9 -2.43 -3.30 -7.61
C PHE A 9 -1.86 -3.43 -6.20
N SER A 10 -2.33 -4.41 -5.41
CA SER A 10 -1.83 -4.67 -4.06
C SER A 10 -0.32 -4.97 -4.04
N LEU A 11 0.15 -5.80 -4.97
CA LEU A 11 1.57 -6.08 -5.12
C LEU A 11 2.37 -4.84 -5.53
N THR A 12 1.83 -4.02 -6.43
CA THR A 12 2.51 -2.80 -6.88
C THR A 12 2.66 -1.80 -5.73
N CYS A 13 1.60 -1.59 -4.95
CA CYS A 13 1.65 -0.75 -3.76
C CYS A 13 2.68 -1.28 -2.75
N PHE A 14 2.71 -2.59 -2.54
CA PHE A 14 3.69 -3.21 -1.64
C PHE A 14 5.13 -2.95 -2.09
N LEU A 15 5.47 -3.32 -3.33
CA LEU A 15 6.83 -3.23 -3.85
C LEU A 15 7.35 -1.78 -3.88
N LEU A 16 6.53 -0.84 -4.37
CA LEU A 16 6.93 0.56 -4.49
C LEU A 16 6.87 1.29 -3.16
N GLY A 17 5.84 1.02 -2.34
CA GLY A 17 5.68 1.62 -1.03
C GLY A 17 6.80 1.21 -0.08
N ASP A 18 7.07 -0.09 0.03
CA ASP A 18 8.10 -0.62 0.93
C ASP A 18 9.51 -0.17 0.53
N SER A 19 9.84 -0.19 -0.77
CA SER A 19 11.15 0.25 -1.25
C SER A 19 11.42 1.74 -1.02
N LEU A 20 10.38 2.59 -1.02
CA LEU A 20 10.51 4.04 -0.87
C LEU A 20 10.19 4.54 0.54
N ALA A 21 9.51 3.77 1.39
CA ALA A 21 9.19 4.14 2.77
C ALA A 21 10.41 4.56 3.62
N PRO A 22 11.62 3.97 3.48
CA PRO A 22 12.81 4.43 4.19
C PRO A 22 13.22 5.89 3.87
N LEU A 23 12.82 6.44 2.72
CA LEU A 23 13.04 7.85 2.41
C LEU A 23 12.19 8.74 3.34
N GLY A 24 10.98 8.29 3.67
CA GLY A 24 10.10 8.97 4.61
C GLY A 24 10.68 9.04 6.02
N GLN A 25 11.39 7.99 6.45
CA GLN A 25 12.10 7.99 7.73
C GLN A 25 13.15 9.11 7.81
N LYS A 26 13.83 9.44 6.70
CA LYS A 26 14.81 10.52 6.66
C LYS A 26 14.19 11.92 6.73
N LEU A 27 12.97 12.09 6.20
CA LEU A 27 12.27 13.38 6.17
C LEU A 27 11.50 13.66 7.45
N ALA A 28 10.85 12.64 8.00
CA ALA A 28 10.00 12.76 9.19
C ALA A 28 10.10 11.48 10.04
N PRO A 29 11.18 11.34 10.85
CA PRO A 29 11.47 10.16 11.66
C PRO A 29 10.57 10.04 12.91
N PHE A 30 9.34 10.55 12.88
CA PHE A 30 8.43 10.45 14.02
C PHE A 30 7.92 9.01 14.13
N PRO A 31 8.26 8.27 15.20
CA PRO A 31 7.83 6.88 15.35
C PRO A 31 6.31 6.81 15.54
N LEU A 32 5.71 5.78 14.94
CA LEU A 32 4.27 5.52 15.02
C LEU A 32 4.01 4.22 15.77
N LEU A 33 4.58 3.12 15.26
CA LEU A 33 4.47 1.77 15.83
C LEU A 33 5.79 1.03 15.61
N ALA A 34 6.43 0.61 16.71
CA ALA A 34 7.75 -0.03 16.71
C ALA A 34 8.77 0.79 15.88
N ASP A 35 9.34 0.18 14.83
CA ASP A 35 10.36 0.79 13.97
C ASP A 35 9.77 1.56 12.76
N LYS A 36 8.43 1.61 12.63
CA LYS A 36 7.75 2.32 11.54
C LYS A 36 7.47 3.77 11.94
N THR A 37 7.54 4.68 10.95
CA THR A 37 7.44 6.12 11.17
C THR A 37 6.29 6.74 10.40
N LEU A 38 5.77 7.88 10.88
CA LEU A 38 4.79 8.72 10.17
C LEU A 38 5.29 9.15 8.80
N GLY A 39 6.58 9.49 8.68
CA GLY A 39 7.18 9.83 7.40
C GLY A 39 7.15 8.65 6.42
N GLY A 40 7.49 7.45 6.90
CA GLY A 40 7.42 6.21 6.13
C GLY A 40 6.00 5.93 5.65
N ALA A 41 5.01 5.97 6.55
CA ALA A 41 3.60 5.77 6.22
C ALA A 41 3.08 6.79 5.20
N GLY A 42 3.48 8.06 5.33
CA GLY A 42 3.12 9.11 4.39
C GLY A 42 3.68 8.88 2.98
N ILE A 43 4.95 8.48 2.88
CA ILE A 43 5.55 8.11 1.59
C ILE A 43 4.88 6.85 1.02
N TYR A 44 4.63 5.84 1.85
CA TYR A 44 3.96 4.61 1.45
C TYR A 44 2.59 4.92 0.81
N PHE A 45 1.78 5.74 1.49
CA PHE A 45 0.49 6.19 0.99
C PHE A 45 0.62 6.94 -0.33
N LEU A 46 1.49 7.95 -0.41
CA LEU A 46 1.65 8.79 -1.59
C LEU A 46 2.12 7.98 -2.80
N VAL A 47 3.11 7.11 -2.62
CA VAL A 47 3.63 6.25 -3.67
C VAL A 47 2.57 5.26 -4.13
N SER A 48 1.84 4.62 -3.20
CA SER A 48 0.75 3.70 -3.54
C SER A 48 -0.35 4.42 -4.34
N PHE A 49 -0.70 5.65 -3.94
CA PHE A 49 -1.70 6.45 -4.61
C PHE A 49 -1.28 6.84 -6.03
N ILE A 50 -0.07 7.37 -6.20
CA ILE A 50 0.49 7.72 -7.51
C ILE A 50 0.60 6.48 -8.40
N SER A 51 1.01 5.34 -7.83
CA SER A 51 1.09 4.07 -8.55
C SER A 51 -0.28 3.58 -9.00
N GLY A 52 -1.31 3.74 -8.18
CA GLY A 52 -2.70 3.43 -8.55
C GLY A 52 -3.22 4.31 -9.68
N LEU A 53 -2.97 5.63 -9.63
CA LEU A 53 -3.30 6.54 -10.72
C LEU A 53 -2.56 6.19 -12.01
N PHE A 54 -1.29 5.82 -11.91
CA PHE A 54 -0.51 5.36 -13.06
C PHE A 54 -1.07 4.05 -13.62
N LEU A 55 -1.37 3.05 -12.78
CA LEU A 55 -1.97 1.80 -13.21
C LEU A 55 -3.36 1.98 -13.82
N GLN A 56 -4.17 2.90 -13.29
CA GLN A 56 -5.46 3.25 -13.88
C GLN A 56 -5.31 3.82 -15.29
N SER A 57 -4.23 4.57 -15.56
CA SER A 57 -3.94 5.08 -16.91
C SER A 57 -3.51 3.98 -17.89
N LEU A 58 -3.09 2.82 -17.39
CA LEU A 58 -2.70 1.65 -18.19
C LEU A 58 -3.93 0.77 -18.45
N THR A 59 -4.49 0.86 -19.66
CA THR A 59 -5.47 -0.13 -20.13
C THR A 59 -4.83 -1.52 -20.08
N PRO A 60 -5.44 -2.58 -19.48
CA PRO A 60 -6.87 -2.77 -19.17
C PRO A 60 -7.23 -2.77 -17.67
N LEU A 61 -6.49 -2.09 -16.79
CA LEU A 61 -6.78 -2.08 -15.36
C LEU A 61 -7.87 -1.05 -15.02
N ASP A 62 -9.11 -1.50 -14.85
CA ASP A 62 -10.22 -0.65 -14.41
C ASP A 62 -10.18 -0.44 -12.89
N LEU A 63 -9.27 0.42 -12.43
CA LEU A 63 -9.16 0.82 -11.03
C LEU A 63 -9.96 2.09 -10.79
N SER A 64 -10.99 2.01 -9.95
CA SER A 64 -11.75 3.20 -9.55
C SER A 64 -10.97 4.05 -8.55
N LEU A 65 -11.15 5.37 -8.58
CA LEU A 65 -10.50 6.28 -7.63
C LEU A 65 -10.76 5.92 -6.15
N PRO A 66 -11.99 5.51 -5.75
CA PRO A 66 -12.23 5.04 -4.38
C PRO A 66 -11.40 3.82 -4.01
N LEU A 67 -11.21 2.88 -4.95
CA LEU A 67 -10.39 1.68 -4.74
C LEU A 67 -8.91 2.06 -4.58
N ILE A 68 -8.41 2.99 -5.39
CA ILE A 68 -7.04 3.51 -5.29
C ILE A 68 -6.79 4.14 -3.93
N LEU A 69 -7.70 5.00 -3.47
CA LEU A 69 -7.61 5.64 -2.16
C LEU A 69 -7.68 4.61 -1.02
N ALA A 70 -8.63 3.68 -1.09
CA ALA A 70 -8.79 2.62 -0.09
C ALA A 70 -7.54 1.75 0.00
N ALA A 71 -7.01 1.29 -1.14
CA ALA A 71 -5.81 0.46 -1.19
C ALA A 71 -4.60 1.19 -0.60
N SER A 72 -4.39 2.46 -0.99
CA SER A 72 -3.26 3.26 -0.54
C SER A 72 -3.30 3.51 0.97
N LEU A 73 -4.50 3.73 1.52
CA LEU A 73 -4.70 3.87 2.96
C LEU A 73 -4.47 2.52 3.67
N LEU A 74 -5.00 1.43 3.11
CA LEU A 74 -4.87 0.09 3.66
C LEU A 74 -3.42 -0.39 3.69
N THR A 75 -2.65 -0.20 2.61
CA THR A 75 -1.24 -0.61 2.59
C THR A 75 -0.42 0.17 3.58
N ALA A 76 -0.57 1.51 3.61
CA ALA A 76 0.14 2.35 4.56
C ALA A 76 -0.21 2.05 6.03
N THR A 77 -1.46 1.68 6.31
CA THR A 77 -1.90 1.30 7.66
C THR A 77 -1.43 -0.11 8.04
N LEU A 78 -1.61 -1.10 7.16
CA LEU A 78 -1.15 -2.48 7.40
C LEU A 78 0.37 -2.56 7.56
N ASP A 79 1.13 -1.72 6.84
CA ASP A 79 2.58 -1.60 7.00
C ASP A 79 3.00 -1.21 8.43
N GLN A 80 2.16 -0.47 9.17
CA GLN A 80 2.45 -0.14 10.58
C GLN A 80 2.29 -1.34 11.50
N PHE A 81 1.51 -2.36 11.10
CA PHE A 81 1.27 -3.57 11.90
C PHE A 81 2.26 -4.70 11.59
N SER A 82 3.24 -4.46 10.71
CA SER A 82 4.23 -5.46 10.30
C SER A 82 5.16 -5.95 11.43
N TYR A 83 5.08 -5.32 12.61
CA TYR A 83 5.69 -5.85 13.83
C TYR A 83 5.07 -7.18 14.29
N PHE A 84 3.77 -7.40 14.03
CA PHE A 84 3.05 -8.60 14.46
C PHE A 84 3.12 -9.74 13.44
N VAL A 85 3.19 -9.40 12.15
CA VAL A 85 3.19 -10.35 11.02
C VAL A 85 4.12 -9.78 9.95
N ASP A 86 4.91 -10.64 9.32
CA ASP A 86 5.82 -10.28 8.22
C ASP A 86 5.12 -9.39 7.16
N ASP A 87 5.72 -8.23 6.83
CA ASP A 87 5.17 -7.25 5.88
C ASP A 87 4.99 -7.83 4.48
N ASN A 88 5.89 -8.72 4.06
CA ASN A 88 5.85 -9.40 2.76
C ASN A 88 4.59 -10.26 2.59
N LEU A 89 3.94 -10.64 3.70
CA LEU A 89 2.68 -11.36 3.69
C LEU A 89 1.52 -10.43 4.06
N LEU A 90 1.64 -9.71 5.17
CA LEU A 90 0.56 -8.92 5.76
C LEU A 90 0.05 -7.86 4.80
N VAL A 91 0.96 -7.10 4.18
CA VAL A 91 0.57 -5.96 3.34
C VAL A 91 -0.06 -6.45 2.03
N PRO A 92 0.61 -7.23 1.16
CA PRO A 92 0.04 -7.58 -0.13
C PRO A 92 -1.19 -8.50 -0.02
N VAL A 93 -1.22 -9.44 0.94
CA VAL A 93 -2.36 -10.35 1.13
C VAL A 93 -3.48 -9.67 1.91
N GLY A 94 -3.16 -8.95 2.99
CA GLY A 94 -4.15 -8.25 3.81
C GLY A 94 -4.88 -7.16 3.03
N THR A 95 -4.15 -6.34 2.28
CA THR A 95 -4.76 -5.33 1.40
C THR A 95 -5.64 -5.99 0.33
N ALA A 96 -5.15 -7.03 -0.36
CA ALA A 96 -5.94 -7.72 -1.38
C ALA A 96 -7.22 -8.34 -0.81
N LEU A 97 -7.13 -8.97 0.37
CA LEU A 97 -8.27 -9.57 1.05
C LEU A 97 -9.32 -8.52 1.43
N ILE A 98 -8.91 -7.42 2.06
CA ILE A 98 -9.83 -6.36 2.46
C ILE A 98 -10.49 -5.71 1.25
N LEU A 99 -9.72 -5.41 0.19
CA LEU A 99 -10.27 -4.84 -1.04
C LEU A 99 -11.28 -5.78 -1.71
N THR A 100 -11.02 -7.08 -1.71
CA THR A 100 -11.93 -8.08 -2.29
C THR A 100 -13.25 -8.20 -1.51
N LEU A 101 -13.29 -7.79 -0.24
CA LEU A 101 -14.52 -7.77 0.56
C LEU A 101 -15.35 -6.49 0.34
N ILE A 102 -14.72 -5.43 -0.18
CA ILE A 102 -15.33 -4.11 -0.36
C ILE A 102 -15.83 -3.92 -1.81
N VAL A 103 -15.21 -4.62 -2.76
CA VAL A 103 -15.49 -4.57 -4.21
C VAL A 103 -16.31 -5.79 -4.62
#